data_AF-A0A935DC64-F1
#
_entry.id   AF-A0A935DC64-F1
#
_cell.length_a   1.000
_cell.length_b   1.000
_cell.length_c   1.000
_cell.angle_alpha   90.00
_cell.angle_beta   90.00
_cell.angle_gamma   90.00
#
_symmetry.space_group_name_H-M   'P 1'
#
loop_
_entity.id
_entity.type
_entity.pdbx_description
1 polymer ?
#
loop_
_entity_poly.entity_id
_entity_poly.type
_entity_poly.pdbx_seq_one_letter_code
_entity_poly.pdbx_strand_id
1 'polypeptide(L)' 'MPTGAVVGTGANLFGPPRAPKWVPPFAWGGDSAEKLALDAFIATAGRILPRRQVAVDAAMEASLRGLHARLARD' A
#
# COMPACT_ATOMS: atom_id res chain seq x y z
N MET A 1 2.29 8.81 13.71
CA MET A 1 3.33 7.77 13.51
C MET A 1 4.45 7.99 14.52
N PRO A 2 5.01 6.95 15.17
CA PRO A 2 6.20 7.09 16.02
C PRO A 2 7.47 7.28 15.18
N THR A 3 8.52 7.86 15.76
CA THR A 3 9.83 7.98 15.10
C THR A 3 10.42 6.60 14.77
N GLY A 4 10.93 6.48 13.55
CA GLY A 4 11.44 5.23 13.01
C GLY A 4 10.34 4.23 12.67
N ALA A 5 9.11 4.70 12.43
CA ALA A 5 8.08 3.84 11.85
C ALA A 5 8.40 3.50 10.39
N VAL A 6 8.17 2.25 10.01
CA VAL A 6 8.26 1.78 8.63
C VAL A 6 6.84 1.44 8.16
N VAL A 7 6.48 1.92 6.97
CA VAL A 7 5.16 1.67 6.36
C VAL A 7 5.38 0.92 5.06
N GLY A 8 4.83 -0.30 4.99
CA GLY A 8 4.92 -1.15 3.82
C GLY A 8 4.16 -0.59 2.62
N THR A 9 4.60 -0.97 1.42
CA THR A 9 3.98 -0.52 0.18
C THR A 9 2.49 -0.89 0.13
N GLY A 10 1.66 0.04 -0.34
CA GLY A 10 0.22 -0.18 -0.50
C GLY A 10 -0.58 -0.23 0.80
N ALA A 11 0.05 -0.02 1.96
CA ALA A 11 -0.65 0.03 3.23
C ALA A 11 -1.55 1.28 3.34
N ASN A 12 -2.73 1.09 3.91
CA ASN A 12 -3.65 2.16 4.28
C ASN A 12 -3.76 2.20 5.80
N LEU A 13 -3.34 3.31 6.39
CA LEU A 13 -3.24 3.46 7.84
C LEU A 13 -4.35 4.38 8.37
N PHE A 14 -5.29 3.79 9.09
CA PHE A 14 -6.40 4.46 9.77
C PHE A 14 -6.84 3.61 10.97
N GLY A 15 -7.68 4.18 11.85
CA GLY A 15 -8.27 3.47 12.99
C GLY A 15 -7.67 3.89 14.34
N PRO A 16 -6.54 3.30 14.77
CA PRO A 16 -6.08 3.44 16.14
C PRO A 16 -5.47 4.82 16.44
N PRO A 17 -5.57 5.29 17.69
CA PRO A 17 -5.04 6.60 18.12
C PRO A 17 -3.51 6.67 18.04
N ARG A 18 -2.84 5.51 18.10
CA ARG A 18 -1.40 5.39 17.89
C ARG A 18 -1.12 4.25 16.94
N ALA A 19 -0.48 4.58 15.83
CA ALA A 19 -0.11 3.62 14.82
C ALA A 19 1.22 2.92 15.14
N PRO A 20 1.42 1.68 14.66
CA PRO A 20 2.53 0.81 15.06
C PRO A 20 3.89 1.27 14.50
N LYS A 21 4.97 0.66 15.03
CA LYS A 21 6.33 0.83 14.52
C LYS A 21 6.53 0.20 13.14
N TRP A 22 5.80 -0.88 12.84
CA TRP A 22 5.82 -1.56 11.56
C TRP A 22 4.40 -1.75 11.05
N VAL A 23 4.12 -1.30 9.82
CA VAL A 23 2.86 -1.53 9.11
C VAL A 23 3.16 -2.44 7.92
N PRO A 24 2.64 -3.68 7.87
CA PRO A 24 2.90 -4.61 6.77
C PRO A 24 2.49 -4.06 5.40
N PRO A 25 3.12 -4.52 4.29
CA PRO A 25 2.66 -4.19 2.96
C PRO A 25 1.20 -4.57 2.75
N PHE A 26 0.46 -3.72 2.05
CA PHE A 26 -0.96 -3.87 1.76
C PHE A 26 -1.88 -3.94 2.99
N ALA A 27 -1.41 -3.61 4.20
CA ALA A 27 -2.27 -3.58 5.38
C ALA A 27 -3.48 -2.65 5.20
N TRP A 28 -4.62 -3.05 5.76
CA TRP A 28 -5.84 -2.27 5.79
C TRP A 28 -6.20 -1.91 7.24
N GLY A 29 -5.79 -0.73 7.67
CA GLY A 29 -5.88 -0.28 9.06
C GLY A 29 -4.58 -0.51 9.85
N GLY A 30 -4.54 0.05 11.06
CA GLY A 30 -3.36 -0.03 11.95
C GLY A 30 -3.39 -1.16 12.97
N ASP A 31 -4.50 -1.89 13.08
CA ASP A 31 -4.84 -2.83 14.15
C ASP A 31 -5.49 -4.13 13.64
N SER A 32 -5.56 -4.32 12.31
CA SER A 32 -6.13 -5.51 11.68
C SER A 32 -5.06 -6.33 10.95
N ALA A 33 -5.39 -7.60 10.67
CA ALA A 33 -4.61 -8.45 9.76
C ALA A 33 -5.12 -8.38 8.31
N GLU A 34 -6.10 -7.52 8.02
CA GLU A 34 -6.69 -7.38 6.71
C GLU A 34 -5.69 -6.78 5.72
N LYS A 35 -5.77 -7.24 4.47
CA LYS A 35 -4.93 -6.75 3.38
C LYS A 35 -5.81 -6.24 2.24
N LEU A 36 -5.42 -5.09 1.70
CA LEU A 36 -6.00 -4.56 0.47
C LEU A 36 -5.62 -5.47 -0.71
N ALA A 37 -6.62 -5.93 -1.46
CA ALA A 37 -6.40 -6.72 -2.66
C ALA A 37 -5.60 -5.93 -3.72
N LEU A 38 -4.71 -6.61 -4.44
CA LEU A 38 -3.84 -5.99 -5.44
C LEU A 38 -4.61 -5.18 -6.49
N ASP A 39 -5.69 -5.73 -7.04
CA ASP A 39 -6.47 -5.05 -8.08
C ASP A 39 -7.19 -3.81 -7.51
N ALA A 40 -7.66 -3.88 -6.26
CA ALA A 40 -8.25 -2.71 -5.58
C ALA A 40 -7.19 -1.63 -5.30
N PHE A 41 -5.95 -2.04 -4.98
CA PHE A 41 -4.82 -1.12 -4.84
C PHE A 41 -4.47 -0.45 -6.17
N ILE A 42 -4.36 -1.20 -7.27
CA ILE A 42 -4.06 -0.66 -8.60
C ILE A 42 -5.16 0.30 -9.07
N ALA A 43 -6.43 -0.10 -8.92
CA ALA A 43 -7.56 0.77 -9.24
C ALA A 43 -7.54 2.08 -8.44
N THR A 44 -7.21 1.99 -7.14
CA THR A 44 -7.05 3.17 -6.28
C THR A 44 -5.90 4.05 -6.75
N ALA A 45 -4.72 3.47 -7.01
CA ALA A 45 -3.54 4.17 -7.50
C ALA A 45 -3.84 4.92 -8.80
N GLY A 46 -4.48 4.26 -9.78
CA GLY A 46 -4.88 4.86 -11.05
C GLY A 46 -5.85 6.03 -10.91
N ARG A 47 -6.65 6.07 -9.83
CA ARG A 47 -7.56 7.18 -9.54
C ARG A 47 -6.90 8.35 -8.81
N ILE A 48 -5.98 8.07 -7.88
CA ILE A 48 -5.46 9.10 -6.95
C ILE A 48 -4.13 9.69 -7.40
N LEU A 49 -3.23 8.90 -7.98
CA LEU A 49 -1.87 9.34 -8.32
C LEU A 49 -1.85 10.39 -9.44
N PRO A 50 -2.74 10.36 -10.45
CA PRO A 50 -2.80 11.44 -11.45
C PRO A 50 -3.11 12.81 -10.85
N ARG A 51 -3.79 12.88 -9.68
CA ARG A 51 -4.02 14.15 -8.95
C ARG A 51 -2.73 14.78 -8.41
N ARG A 52 -1.60 14.06 -8.50
CA ARG A 52 -0.26 14.48 -8.12
C ARG A 52 0.71 14.46 -9.30
N GLN A 53 0.18 14.46 -10.53
CA GLN A 53 0.98 14.39 -11.77
C GLN A 53 1.83 13.11 -11.86
N VAL A 54 1.36 12.02 -11.24
CA VAL A 54 1.98 10.70 -11.34
C VAL A 54 1.11 9.82 -12.22
N ALA A 55 1.60 9.51 -13.42
CA ALA A 55 0.92 8.60 -14.34
C ALA A 55 0.97 7.15 -13.83
N VAL A 56 -0.16 6.46 -13.94
CA VAL A 56 -0.25 5.01 -13.72
C VAL A 56 -0.52 4.37 -15.06
N ASP A 57 0.53 4.29 -15.86
CA ASP A 57 0.50 3.62 -17.16
C ASP A 57 0.74 2.10 -17.02
N ALA A 58 0.76 1.39 -18.15
CA ALA A 58 0.97 -0.06 -18.17
C ALA A 58 2.32 -0.47 -17.55
N ALA A 59 3.36 0.36 -17.66
CA ALA A 59 4.66 0.05 -17.09
C ALA A 59 4.65 0.19 -15.56
N MET A 60 4.01 1.23 -15.04
CA MET A 60 3.77 1.40 -13.61
C MET A 60 2.93 0.24 -13.05
N GLU A 61 1.83 -0.12 -13.72
CA GLU A 61 0.99 -1.24 -13.28
C GLU A 61 1.77 -2.55 -13.24
N ALA A 62 2.55 -2.87 -14.28
CA ALA A 62 3.39 -4.05 -14.32
C ALA A 62 4.42 -4.07 -13.16
N SER A 63 5.00 -2.91 -12.84
CA SER A 63 5.92 -2.76 -11.71
C SER A 63 5.23 -3.04 -10.36
N LEU A 64 4.05 -2.46 -10.13
CA LEU A 64 3.27 -2.67 -8.91
C LEU A 64 2.83 -4.14 -8.73
N ARG A 65 2.38 -4.79 -9.82
CA ARG A 65 2.06 -6.22 -9.81
C ARG A 65 3.28 -7.08 -9.51
N GLY A 66 4.42 -6.77 -10.14
CA GLY A 66 5.69 -7.47 -9.90
C GLY A 66 6.20 -7.31 -8.47
N LEU A 67 6.02 -6.13 -7.86
CA LEU A 67 6.34 -5.90 -6.45
C LEU A 67 5.45 -6.74 -5.53
N HIS A 68 4.13 -6.70 -5.72
CA HIS A 68 3.20 -7.51 -4.91
C HIS A 68 3.53 -9.01 -5.02
N ALA A 69 3.83 -9.51 -6.23
CA ALA A 69 4.20 -10.90 -6.43
C ALA A 69 5.49 -11.29 -5.68
N ARG A 70 6.46 -10.37 -5.52
CA ARG A 70 7.66 -10.61 -4.68
C ARG A 70 7.28 -10.70 -3.20
N LEU A 71 6.51 -9.73 -2.72
CA LEU A 71 6.07 -9.66 -1.31
C LEU A 71 5.13 -10.79 -0.89
N ALA A 72 4.46 -11.44 -1.84
CA ALA A 72 3.60 -12.59 -1.57
C ALA A 72 4.38 -13.92 -1.43
N ARG A 73 5.69 -13.92 -1.74
CA ARG A 73 6.56 -15.10 -1.63
C ARG A 73 7.44 -15.10 -0.38
N ASP A 74 7.50 -13.98 0.33
CA ASP A 74 8.21 -13.77 1.60
C ASP A 74 7.26 -14.00 2.78
#